data_AF-G8B5Y1-F1
#
_entry.id   AF-G8B5Y1-F1
#
_cell.length_a   1.000
_cell.length_b   1.000
_cell.length_c   1.000
_cell.angle_alpha   90.00
_cell.angle_beta   90.00
_cell.angle_gamma   90.00
#
_symmetry.space_group_name_H-M   'P 1'
#
loop_
_entity.id
_entity.type
_entity.pdbx_description
1 polymer ?
#
loop_
_entity_poly.entity_id
_entity_poly.type
_entity_poly.pdbx_seq_one_letter_code
_entity_poly.pdbx_strand_id
1 'polypeptide(L)'
;MARGPKKHLKRLAAPSHWMLDKLSGTYAPKSSPGPHKLRESLPLIVFLRNRLKYALNGREVKAILMQQHVQVDGKVRTDATFPAGFMDVITLEATNENFRLIYDVKGRFAVHRISAEEATYKLGKVKRVQLGKKGIPYVVTHDGRTIRYPDPLIKVNDSVKIDLATGKITDFLKFDTGKLVMVTGGRNLGRIGVIVHREKHEGGFDLVHIKDALENTFVTRLNNVFVIGEEHGKPWVSLPKGKGIKLSITEERDRRRAQQGLIA
;
A
#
# COMPACT_ATOMS: atom_id res chain seq x y z
N MET A 1 9.16 10.29 28.90
CA MET A 1 10.52 9.94 29.38
C MET A 1 11.09 8.82 28.52
N ALA A 2 12.39 8.82 28.25
CA ALA A 2 13.07 7.77 27.50
C ALA A 2 13.41 6.59 28.42
N ARG A 3 12.39 5.81 28.81
CA ARG A 3 12.52 4.64 29.70
C ARG A 3 11.97 3.35 29.07
N GLY A 4 11.87 3.32 27.75
CA GLY A 4 11.30 2.20 26.99
C GLY A 4 10.46 2.64 25.79
N PRO A 5 9.78 1.70 25.11
CA PRO A 5 8.97 2.00 23.94
C PRO A 5 7.83 2.97 24.31
N LYS A 6 7.76 4.09 23.60
CA LYS A 6 6.66 5.07 23.77
C LYS A 6 5.34 4.38 23.42
N LYS A 7 4.29 4.54 24.23
CA LYS A 7 2.96 3.96 23.94
C LYS A 7 1.98 4.94 23.26
N HIS A 8 2.29 6.24 23.29
CA HIS A 8 1.41 7.28 22.76
C HIS A 8 1.97 7.91 21.48
N LEU A 9 1.08 8.42 20.64
CA LEU A 9 1.39 9.23 19.47
C LEU A 9 0.60 10.54 19.56
N LYS A 10 1.31 11.68 19.62
CA LYS A 10 0.66 12.99 19.58
C LYS A 10 0.07 13.22 18.19
N ARG A 11 -1.11 13.84 18.13
CA ARG A 11 -1.85 13.97 16.87
C ARG A 11 -1.10 14.78 15.81
N LEU A 12 -0.46 15.87 16.21
CA LEU A 12 0.37 16.69 15.31
C LEU A 12 1.57 15.93 14.73
N ALA A 13 2.06 14.90 15.44
CA ALA A 13 3.16 14.05 14.99
C ALA A 13 2.70 12.81 14.20
N ALA A 14 1.38 12.65 14.01
CA ALA A 14 0.83 11.55 13.23
C ALA A 14 1.20 11.70 11.74
N PRO A 15 1.26 10.58 10.99
CA PRO A 15 1.46 10.64 9.55
C PRO A 15 0.41 11.52 8.85
N SER A 16 0.86 12.48 8.04
CA SER A 16 0.00 13.47 7.38
C SER A 16 -0.98 12.84 6.40
N HIS A 17 -0.62 11.71 5.78
CA HIS A 17 -1.48 10.98 4.85
C HIS A 17 -2.71 10.33 5.50
N TRP A 18 -2.78 10.28 6.84
CA TRP A 18 -4.00 9.89 7.55
C TRP A 18 -5.10 10.95 7.50
N MET A 19 -4.78 12.20 7.16
CA MET A 19 -5.73 13.31 7.08
C MET A 19 -6.53 13.48 8.39
N LEU A 20 -5.85 13.37 9.53
CA LEU A 20 -6.45 13.68 10.83
C LEU A 20 -6.55 15.20 10.99
N ASP A 21 -7.67 15.65 11.54
CA ASP A 21 -7.89 17.05 11.86
C ASP A 21 -7.08 17.46 13.10
N LYS A 22 -6.80 18.76 13.26
CA LYS A 22 -5.95 19.26 14.35
C LYS A 22 -6.66 19.31 15.71
N LEU A 23 -7.98 19.48 15.73
CA LEU A 23 -8.70 19.97 16.93
C LEU A 23 -9.53 18.92 17.66
N SER A 24 -9.83 17.75 17.08
CA SER A 24 -10.66 16.72 17.75
C SER A 24 -9.93 15.95 18.86
N GLY A 25 -8.87 16.52 19.45
CA GLY A 25 -8.12 15.94 20.57
C GLY A 25 -6.60 15.85 20.40
N THR A 26 -5.92 15.61 21.52
CA THR A 26 -4.45 15.68 21.66
C THR A 26 -3.69 14.50 21.04
N TYR A 27 -4.33 13.32 20.97
CA TYR A 27 -3.68 12.08 20.56
C TYR A 27 -4.25 11.54 19.24
N ALA A 28 -3.40 10.83 18.51
CA ALA A 28 -3.79 10.01 17.36
C ALA A 28 -3.70 8.52 17.72
N PRO A 29 -4.43 7.66 17.00
CA PRO A 29 -4.21 6.22 17.08
C PRO A 29 -2.75 5.90 16.78
N LYS A 30 -2.07 5.21 17.70
CA LYS A 30 -0.72 4.74 17.46
C LYS A 30 -0.80 3.33 16.87
N SER A 31 -0.32 3.15 15.65
CA SER A 31 -0.27 1.83 15.02
C SER A 31 0.48 0.82 15.90
N SER A 32 -0.12 -0.35 16.08
CA SER A 32 0.52 -1.49 16.72
C SER A 32 1.74 -1.95 15.88
N PRO A 33 2.76 -2.58 16.49
CA PRO A 33 3.76 -3.31 15.73
C PRO A 33 3.08 -4.43 14.93
N GLY A 34 3.41 -4.55 13.65
CA GLY A 34 2.77 -5.51 12.76
C GLY A 34 3.41 -5.53 11.37
N PRO A 35 2.68 -6.00 10.33
CA PRO A 35 3.21 -6.19 8.97
C PRO A 35 3.86 -4.95 8.35
N HIS A 36 3.28 -3.77 8.60
CA HIS A 36 3.68 -2.52 7.97
C HIS A 36 4.23 -1.51 8.98
N LYS A 37 5.18 -0.67 8.54
CA LYS A 37 5.78 0.38 9.38
C LYS A 37 4.73 1.42 9.75
N LEU A 38 4.84 2.03 10.95
CA LEU A 38 3.89 3.03 11.45
C LEU A 38 3.63 4.20 10.48
N ARG A 39 4.68 4.69 9.80
CA ARG A 39 4.56 5.81 8.84
C ARG A 39 4.11 5.39 7.44
N GLU A 40 4.07 4.09 7.17
CA GLU A 40 3.69 3.49 5.89
C GLU A 40 2.39 2.67 6.01
N SER A 41 1.67 2.78 7.13
CA SER A 41 0.45 2.04 7.41
C SER A 41 -0.75 2.96 7.65
N LEU A 42 -1.94 2.37 7.74
CA LEU A 42 -3.22 2.96 8.05
C LEU A 42 -3.89 2.10 9.14
N PRO A 43 -4.02 2.60 10.38
CA PRO A 43 -4.72 1.88 11.45
C PRO A 43 -6.18 1.60 11.07
N LEU A 44 -6.70 0.43 11.44
CA LEU A 44 -8.10 0.05 11.15
C LEU A 44 -9.12 1.06 11.68
N ILE A 45 -8.87 1.66 12.84
CA ILE A 45 -9.69 2.75 13.39
C ILE A 45 -9.76 3.97 12.47
N VAL A 46 -8.67 4.32 11.79
CA VAL A 46 -8.66 5.45 10.83
C VAL A 46 -9.41 5.04 9.56
N PHE A 47 -9.26 3.80 9.12
CA PHE A 47 -9.98 3.27 7.96
C PHE A 47 -11.51 3.25 8.17
N LEU A 48 -11.99 2.58 9.22
CA LEU A 48 -13.43 2.43 9.50
C LEU A 48 -14.12 3.76 9.82
N ARG A 49 -13.51 4.59 10.69
CA ARG A 49 -14.12 5.85 11.17
C ARG A 49 -13.89 7.02 10.23
N ASN A 50 -12.64 7.27 9.82
CA ASN A 50 -12.30 8.50 9.10
C ASN A 50 -12.50 8.36 7.59
N ARG A 51 -12.27 7.16 7.01
CA ARG A 51 -12.40 6.92 5.56
C ARG A 51 -13.79 6.41 5.18
N LEU A 52 -14.24 5.30 5.76
CA LEU A 52 -15.53 4.67 5.42
C LEU A 52 -16.73 5.31 6.10
N LYS A 53 -16.54 6.01 7.22
CA LYS A 53 -17.60 6.66 8.01
C LYS A 53 -18.64 5.68 8.59
N TYR A 54 -18.28 4.40 8.77
CA TYR A 54 -19.15 3.40 9.41
C TYR A 54 -19.22 3.52 10.93
N ALA A 55 -18.25 4.22 11.53
CA ALA A 55 -18.25 4.53 12.95
C ALA A 55 -18.07 6.03 13.14
N LEU A 56 -18.67 6.57 14.19
CA LEU A 56 -18.54 7.96 14.63
C LEU A 56 -17.40 8.10 15.64
N ASN A 57 -17.27 7.16 16.58
CA ASN A 57 -16.30 7.21 17.67
C ASN A 57 -15.40 5.95 17.73
N GLY A 58 -14.38 5.98 18.59
CA GLY A 58 -13.47 4.84 18.75
C GLY A 58 -14.09 3.62 19.46
N ARG A 59 -15.16 3.81 20.23
CA ARG A 59 -15.86 2.74 20.93
C ARG A 59 -16.66 1.88 19.95
N GLU A 60 -17.34 2.51 19.01
CA GLU A 60 -18.06 1.84 17.91
C GLU A 60 -17.12 1.05 17.01
N VAL A 61 -15.96 1.61 16.66
CA VAL A 61 -14.93 0.85 15.93
C VAL A 61 -14.55 -0.41 16.69
N LYS A 62 -14.33 -0.32 18.01
CA LYS A 62 -14.03 -1.50 18.82
C LYS A 62 -15.19 -2.49 18.83
N ALA A 63 -16.44 -2.02 18.88
CA ALA A 63 -17.61 -2.88 18.82
C ALA A 63 -17.67 -3.65 17.48
N ILE A 64 -17.48 -2.97 16.35
CA ILE A 64 -17.44 -3.59 15.01
C ILE A 64 -16.33 -4.64 14.91
N LEU A 65 -15.13 -4.32 15.40
CA LEU A 65 -13.99 -5.24 15.33
C LEU A 65 -14.16 -6.46 16.24
N MET A 66 -14.82 -6.32 17.39
CA MET A 66 -15.08 -7.43 18.31
C MET A 66 -16.16 -8.39 17.81
N GLN A 67 -17.04 -7.94 16.90
CA GLN A 67 -17.97 -8.80 16.18
C GLN A 67 -17.28 -9.66 15.09
N GLN A 68 -15.97 -9.50 14.90
CA GLN A 68 -15.17 -10.31 13.97
C GLN A 68 -15.53 -10.18 12.47
N HIS A 69 -16.31 -9.18 12.10
CA HIS A 69 -16.72 -8.93 10.70
C HIS A 69 -15.62 -8.36 9.79
N VAL A 70 -14.50 -7.90 10.37
CA VAL A 70 -13.41 -7.25 9.63
C VAL A 70 -12.25 -8.22 9.47
N GLN A 71 -11.96 -8.57 8.23
CA GLN A 71 -10.81 -9.40 7.87
C GLN A 71 -9.77 -8.56 7.13
N VAL A 72 -8.50 -8.76 7.49
CA VAL A 72 -7.36 -8.22 6.75
C VAL A 72 -6.56 -9.40 6.21
N ASP A 73 -6.41 -9.45 4.90
CA ASP A 73 -5.79 -10.54 4.15
C ASP A 73 -6.42 -11.92 4.45
N GLY A 74 -7.75 -11.99 4.52
CA GLY A 74 -8.49 -13.22 4.83
C GLY A 74 -8.38 -13.69 6.28
N LYS A 75 -7.83 -12.87 7.19
CA LYS A 75 -7.75 -13.17 8.62
C LYS A 75 -8.50 -12.13 9.43
N VAL A 76 -9.37 -12.56 10.33
CA VAL A 76 -10.09 -11.69 11.26
C VAL A 76 -9.10 -10.89 12.10
N ARG A 77 -9.31 -9.56 12.18
CA ARG A 77 -8.51 -8.65 13.02
C ARG A 77 -9.39 -7.91 13.99
N THR A 78 -9.12 -8.08 15.28
CA THR A 78 -9.86 -7.43 16.38
C THR A 78 -9.15 -6.18 16.93
N ASP A 79 -7.86 -5.99 16.60
CA ASP A 79 -7.08 -4.84 17.05
C ASP A 79 -7.43 -3.58 16.25
N ALA A 80 -7.97 -2.57 16.94
CA ALA A 80 -8.33 -1.27 16.36
C ALA A 80 -7.13 -0.51 15.78
N THR A 81 -5.93 -0.73 16.32
CA THR A 81 -4.69 -0.09 15.87
C THR A 81 -3.83 -0.99 14.98
N PHE A 82 -4.40 -2.07 14.44
CA PHE A 82 -3.71 -2.96 13.52
C PHE A 82 -3.18 -2.17 12.30
N PRO A 83 -1.89 -2.30 11.95
CA PRO A 83 -1.26 -1.54 10.88
C PRO A 83 -1.54 -2.18 9.51
N ALA A 84 -2.74 -1.99 8.97
CA ALA A 84 -3.01 -2.33 7.57
C ALA A 84 -2.20 -1.41 6.65
N GLY A 85 -1.68 -1.90 5.53
CA GLY A 85 -0.79 -1.13 4.67
C GLY A 85 -0.95 -1.42 3.20
N PHE A 86 0.08 -1.04 2.43
CA PHE A 86 0.05 -1.16 0.98
C PHE A 86 -0.23 -2.60 0.53
N MET A 87 -1.10 -2.77 -0.47
CA MET A 87 -1.56 -4.03 -1.05
C MET A 87 -2.35 -4.97 -0.13
N ASP A 88 -2.61 -4.60 1.13
CA ASP A 88 -3.48 -5.40 1.98
C ASP A 88 -4.93 -5.35 1.47
N VAL A 89 -5.60 -6.49 1.58
CA VAL A 89 -7.03 -6.62 1.26
C VAL A 89 -7.82 -6.56 2.57
N ILE A 90 -8.79 -5.65 2.65
CA ILE A 90 -9.71 -5.54 3.78
C ILE A 90 -11.09 -5.97 3.30
N THR A 91 -11.61 -7.02 3.92
CA THR A 91 -12.91 -7.63 3.60
C THR A 91 -13.86 -7.39 4.77
N LEU A 92 -15.05 -6.87 4.45
CA LEU A 92 -16.15 -6.67 5.37
C LEU A 92 -17.27 -7.63 4.99
N GLU A 93 -17.39 -8.72 5.74
CA GLU A 93 -18.32 -9.81 5.43
C GLU A 93 -19.79 -9.35 5.53
N ALA A 94 -20.13 -8.62 6.58
CA ALA A 94 -21.50 -8.17 6.83
C ALA A 94 -22.06 -7.25 5.71
N THR A 95 -21.19 -6.52 5.00
CA THR A 95 -21.58 -5.61 3.92
C THR A 95 -21.21 -6.14 2.53
N ASN A 96 -20.59 -7.32 2.43
CA ASN A 96 -20.05 -7.87 1.18
C ASN A 96 -19.16 -6.90 0.40
N GLU A 97 -18.38 -6.06 1.11
CA GLU A 97 -17.48 -5.09 0.47
C GLU A 97 -16.02 -5.52 0.66
N ASN A 98 -15.26 -5.47 -0.44
CA ASN A 98 -13.82 -5.74 -0.44
C ASN A 98 -13.06 -4.49 -0.86
N PHE A 99 -11.98 -4.21 -0.13
CA PHE A 99 -11.12 -3.06 -0.38
C PHE A 99 -9.67 -3.47 -0.51
N ARG A 100 -8.93 -2.80 -1.39
CA ARG A 100 -7.47 -2.85 -1.39
C ARG A 100 -6.89 -1.51 -0.98
N LEU A 101 -5.94 -1.54 -0.05
CA LEU A 101 -5.19 -0.35 0.31
C LEU A 101 -4.12 -0.06 -0.74
N ILE A 102 -4.38 0.96 -1.55
CA ILE A 102 -3.48 1.43 -2.61
C ILE A 102 -3.26 2.94 -2.48
N TYR A 103 -2.14 3.43 -3.00
CA TYR A 103 -1.84 4.87 -2.96
C TYR A 103 -2.58 5.62 -4.06
N ASP A 104 -3.12 6.77 -3.69
CA ASP A 104 -3.54 7.85 -4.59
C ASP A 104 -2.33 8.68 -5.04
N VAL A 105 -2.45 9.41 -6.15
CA VAL A 105 -1.40 10.29 -6.73
C VAL A 105 -0.95 11.43 -5.81
N LYS A 106 -1.73 11.69 -4.76
CA LYS A 106 -1.38 12.64 -3.69
C LYS A 106 -0.62 12.02 -2.53
N GLY A 107 -0.26 10.74 -2.62
CA GLY A 107 0.46 10.02 -1.58
C GLY A 107 -0.37 9.64 -0.37
N ARG A 108 -1.66 9.37 -0.57
CA ARG A 108 -2.63 9.02 0.48
C ARG A 108 -3.14 7.62 0.25
N PHE A 109 -3.56 6.90 1.29
CA PHE A 109 -4.27 5.65 1.08
C PHE A 109 -5.67 5.93 0.53
N ALA A 110 -5.94 5.42 -0.67
CA ALA A 110 -7.25 5.39 -1.28
C ALA A 110 -8.06 4.22 -0.75
N VAL A 111 -9.37 4.43 -0.59
CA VAL A 111 -10.33 3.35 -0.38
C VAL A 111 -10.72 2.84 -1.76
N HIS A 112 -10.02 1.83 -2.25
CA HIS A 112 -10.26 1.26 -3.57
C HIS A 112 -11.10 -0.02 -3.42
N ARG A 113 -12.33 0.01 -3.92
CA ARG A 113 -13.23 -1.14 -3.93
C ARG A 113 -12.79 -2.13 -5.01
N ILE A 114 -12.77 -3.41 -4.68
CA ILE A 114 -12.34 -4.50 -5.57
C ILE A 114 -13.41 -5.60 -5.64
N SER A 115 -13.34 -6.45 -6.67
CA SER A 115 -14.20 -7.63 -6.78
C SER A 115 -13.80 -8.73 -5.78
N ALA A 116 -14.70 -9.68 -5.54
CA ALA A 116 -14.41 -10.84 -4.69
C ALA A 116 -13.27 -11.71 -5.26
N GLU A 117 -13.19 -11.84 -6.59
CA GLU A 117 -12.09 -12.56 -7.26
C GLU A 117 -10.74 -11.93 -6.97
N GLU A 118 -10.64 -10.60 -7.10
CA GLU A 118 -9.41 -9.87 -6.84
C GLU A 118 -9.04 -9.86 -5.35
N ALA A 119 -10.04 -10.00 -4.47
CA ALA A 119 -9.84 -10.08 -3.02
C ALA A 119 -9.18 -11.40 -2.56
N THR A 120 -9.13 -12.43 -3.42
CA THR A 120 -8.50 -13.71 -3.08
C THR A 120 -6.96 -13.66 -3.07
N TYR A 121 -6.37 -12.65 -3.70
CA TYR A 121 -4.92 -12.53 -3.82
C TYR A 121 -4.41 -11.12 -3.51
N LYS A 122 -3.10 -11.03 -3.29
CA LYS A 122 -2.41 -9.74 -3.26
C LYS A 122 -1.00 -9.83 -3.83
N LEU A 123 -0.40 -8.68 -4.10
CA LEU A 123 0.99 -8.58 -4.53
C LEU A 123 1.90 -8.28 -3.34
N GLY A 124 3.08 -8.89 -3.35
CA GLY A 124 4.13 -8.66 -2.36
C GLY A 124 5.48 -8.44 -3.01
N LYS A 125 6.07 -7.25 -2.84
CA LYS A 125 7.48 -7.03 -3.21
C LYS A 125 8.40 -7.86 -2.33
N VAL A 126 9.33 -8.60 -2.94
CA VAL A 126 10.37 -9.37 -2.25
C VAL A 126 11.46 -8.43 -1.74
N LYS A 127 11.67 -8.42 -0.42
CA LYS A 127 12.70 -7.63 0.25
C LYS A 127 14.03 -8.38 0.40
N ARG A 128 13.98 -9.69 0.62
CA ARG A 128 15.16 -10.54 0.77
C ARG A 128 14.86 -11.97 0.34
N VAL A 129 15.86 -12.61 -0.23
CA VAL A 129 15.88 -14.04 -0.56
C VAL A 129 17.07 -14.63 0.17
N GLN A 130 16.84 -15.66 0.99
CA GLN A 130 17.88 -16.22 1.86
C GLN A 130 17.71 -17.74 1.99
N LEU A 131 18.81 -18.43 2.31
CA LEU A 131 18.80 -19.82 2.71
C LEU A 131 18.68 -19.90 4.24
N GLY A 132 17.69 -20.66 4.71
CA GLY A 132 17.47 -20.94 6.12
C GLY A 132 18.24 -22.15 6.61
N LYS A 133 17.98 -22.52 7.86
CA LYS A 133 18.48 -23.78 8.43
C LYS A 133 18.05 -24.96 7.56
N LYS A 134 18.90 -25.98 7.47
CA LYS A 134 18.71 -27.17 6.61
C LYS A 134 18.70 -26.86 5.11
N GLY A 135 19.27 -25.73 4.69
CA GLY A 135 19.38 -25.38 3.26
C GLY A 135 18.05 -24.99 2.61
N ILE A 136 17.01 -24.67 3.40
CA ILE A 136 15.68 -24.36 2.86
C ILE A 136 15.63 -22.90 2.39
N PRO A 137 15.41 -22.62 1.09
CA PRO A 137 15.26 -21.25 0.61
C PRO A 137 13.94 -20.63 1.08
N TYR A 138 13.98 -19.35 1.41
CA TYR A 138 12.78 -18.55 1.69
C TYR A 138 12.91 -17.12 1.15
N VAL A 139 11.77 -16.54 0.80
CA VAL A 139 11.64 -15.12 0.52
C VAL A 139 10.93 -14.42 1.66
N VAL A 140 11.28 -13.15 1.88
CA VAL A 140 10.53 -12.27 2.78
C VAL A 140 9.98 -11.08 2.00
N THR A 141 8.70 -10.85 2.13
CA THR A 141 7.96 -9.80 1.41
C THR A 141 7.91 -8.49 2.20
N HIS A 142 7.42 -7.43 1.55
CA HIS A 142 7.38 -6.10 2.14
C HIS A 142 6.49 -5.98 3.39
N ASP A 143 5.43 -6.77 3.47
CA ASP A 143 4.49 -6.93 4.59
C ASP A 143 4.99 -7.95 5.64
N GLY A 144 6.23 -8.42 5.53
CA GLY A 144 6.87 -9.26 6.54
C GLY A 144 6.48 -10.74 6.51
N ARG A 145 5.76 -11.21 5.49
CA ARG A 145 5.53 -12.66 5.31
C ARG A 145 6.83 -13.34 4.90
N THR A 146 7.03 -14.56 5.41
CA THR A 146 8.13 -15.44 5.00
C THR A 146 7.55 -16.65 4.28
N ILE A 147 7.90 -16.80 3.00
CA ILE A 147 7.39 -17.89 2.15
C ILE A 147 8.56 -18.82 1.84
N ARG A 148 8.41 -20.09 2.25
CA ARG A 148 9.42 -21.13 2.06
C ARG A 148 9.28 -21.78 0.69
N TYR A 149 10.38 -22.31 0.18
CA TYR A 149 10.45 -22.96 -1.14
C TYR A 149 9.91 -22.08 -2.28
N PRO A 150 10.39 -20.82 -2.42
CA PRO A 150 10.06 -20.01 -3.58
C PRO A 150 10.71 -20.58 -4.85
N ASP A 151 10.18 -20.19 -6.00
CA ASP A 151 10.82 -20.46 -7.30
C ASP A 151 12.25 -19.88 -7.32
N PRO A 152 13.29 -20.66 -7.72
CA PRO A 152 14.68 -20.20 -7.79
C PRO A 152 14.92 -18.95 -8.65
N LEU A 153 14.03 -18.70 -9.61
CA LEU A 153 14.08 -17.53 -10.46
C LEU A 153 13.86 -16.27 -9.63
N ILE A 154 12.97 -16.26 -8.64
CA ILE A 154 12.57 -15.07 -7.86
C ILE A 154 13.79 -14.39 -7.19
N LYS A 155 13.98 -13.10 -7.48
CA LYS A 155 15.07 -12.27 -6.92
C LYS A 155 14.53 -11.13 -6.06
N VAL A 156 15.44 -10.41 -5.42
CA VAL A 156 15.11 -9.23 -4.63
C VAL A 156 14.56 -8.12 -5.54
N ASN A 157 13.52 -7.42 -5.07
CA ASN A 157 12.73 -6.39 -5.77
C ASN A 157 11.70 -6.90 -6.77
N ASP A 158 11.69 -8.18 -7.10
CA ASP A 158 10.57 -8.81 -7.80
C ASP A 158 9.29 -8.70 -6.97
N SER A 159 8.13 -8.77 -7.63
CA SER A 159 6.83 -8.84 -6.95
C SER A 159 6.25 -10.23 -7.10
N VAL A 160 5.73 -10.80 -6.02
CA VAL A 160 5.06 -12.11 -6.04
C VAL A 160 3.56 -11.94 -5.86
N LYS A 161 2.77 -12.73 -6.59
CA LYS A 161 1.32 -12.88 -6.39
C LYS A 161 1.10 -13.97 -5.36
N ILE A 162 0.45 -13.61 -4.27
CA ILE A 162 0.21 -14.47 -3.11
C ILE A 162 -1.28 -14.75 -3.04
N ASP A 163 -1.64 -16.03 -3.04
CA ASP A 163 -2.98 -16.46 -2.66
C ASP A 163 -3.15 -16.29 -1.15
N LEU A 164 -4.18 -15.55 -0.74
CA LEU A 164 -4.43 -15.22 0.65
C LEU A 164 -4.92 -16.40 1.48
N ALA A 165 -5.59 -17.37 0.86
CA ALA A 165 -6.10 -18.55 1.55
C ALA A 165 -4.95 -19.51 1.90
N THR A 166 -4.12 -19.86 0.92
CA THR A 166 -3.01 -20.81 1.12
C THR A 166 -1.73 -20.16 1.62
N GLY A 167 -1.55 -18.86 1.38
CA GLY A 167 -0.31 -18.14 1.66
C GLY A 167 0.85 -18.51 0.72
N LYS A 168 0.59 -19.25 -0.36
CA LYS A 168 1.59 -19.67 -1.35
C LYS A 168 1.70 -18.64 -2.48
N ILE A 169 2.86 -18.65 -3.14
CA ILE A 169 3.09 -17.85 -4.35
C ILE A 169 2.44 -18.60 -5.52
N THR A 170 1.61 -17.91 -6.29
CA THR A 170 0.99 -18.45 -7.51
C THR A 170 1.75 -18.04 -8.76
N ASP A 171 2.23 -16.79 -8.79
CA ASP A 171 2.95 -16.22 -9.92
C ASP A 171 3.90 -15.10 -9.45
N PHE A 172 4.83 -14.65 -10.28
CA PHE A 172 5.74 -13.56 -9.95
C PHE A 172 6.10 -12.68 -11.14
N LEU A 173 6.36 -11.39 -10.85
CA LEU A 173 6.80 -10.38 -11.79
C LEU A 173 8.27 -10.05 -11.55
N LYS A 174 9.07 -10.09 -12.62
CA LYS A 174 10.46 -9.63 -12.58
C LYS A 174 10.56 -8.12 -12.44
N PHE A 175 11.54 -7.68 -11.68
CA PHE A 175 12.00 -6.30 -11.71
C PHE A 175 12.98 -6.10 -12.86
N ASP A 176 12.49 -5.56 -13.98
CA ASP A 176 13.29 -5.24 -15.16
C ASP A 176 12.76 -3.97 -15.85
N THR A 177 13.50 -3.50 -16.86
CA THR A 177 13.06 -2.45 -17.78
C THR A 177 11.77 -2.86 -18.51
N GLY A 178 10.93 -1.88 -18.84
CA GLY A 178 9.63 -2.11 -19.49
C GLY A 178 8.49 -2.54 -18.54
N LYS A 179 8.78 -2.84 -17.27
CA LYS A 179 7.75 -3.28 -16.30
C LYS A 179 6.95 -2.13 -15.72
N LEU A 180 5.67 -2.38 -15.47
CA LEU A 180 4.76 -1.40 -14.86
C LEU A 180 4.98 -1.37 -13.34
N VAL A 181 5.23 -0.17 -12.82
CA VAL A 181 5.55 0.04 -11.41
C VAL A 181 4.69 1.13 -10.77
N MET A 182 4.44 0.97 -9.47
CA MET A 182 3.91 2.00 -8.59
C MET A 182 5.00 2.48 -7.62
N VAL A 183 5.05 3.77 -7.39
CA VAL A 183 5.93 4.36 -6.37
C VAL A 183 5.27 4.28 -4.99
N THR A 184 5.98 3.69 -4.02
CA THR A 184 5.51 3.46 -2.65
C THR A 184 6.16 4.39 -1.60
N GLY A 185 6.98 5.36 -2.02
CA GLY A 185 7.60 6.32 -1.10
C GLY A 185 8.19 7.56 -1.76
N GLY A 186 8.49 8.58 -0.95
CA GLY A 186 9.08 9.85 -1.41
C GLY A 186 8.10 10.79 -2.08
N ARG A 187 8.62 11.79 -2.82
CA ARG A 187 7.82 12.87 -3.43
C ARG A 187 6.90 12.40 -4.57
N ASN A 188 7.24 11.28 -5.19
CA ASN A 188 6.50 10.68 -6.31
C ASN A 188 5.54 9.57 -5.86
N LEU A 189 5.28 9.43 -4.56
CA LEU A 189 4.38 8.43 -3.98
C LEU A 189 3.01 8.39 -4.69
N GLY A 190 2.57 7.18 -5.06
CA GLY A 190 1.30 6.92 -5.72
C GLY A 190 1.29 7.15 -7.24
N ARG A 191 2.40 7.59 -7.83
CA ARG A 191 2.55 7.62 -9.28
C ARG A 191 2.78 6.22 -9.84
N ILE A 192 2.26 5.99 -11.04
CA ILE A 192 2.44 4.75 -11.80
C ILE A 192 3.13 5.08 -13.12
N GLY A 193 4.03 4.21 -13.56
CA GLY A 193 4.68 4.32 -14.85
C GLY A 193 5.49 3.08 -15.18
N VAL A 194 6.18 3.12 -16.30
CA VAL A 194 7.05 2.04 -16.79
C VAL A 194 8.50 2.35 -16.45
N ILE A 195 9.26 1.34 -16.04
CA ILE A 195 10.71 1.49 -15.82
C ILE A 195 11.39 1.69 -17.18
N VAL A 196 12.09 2.82 -17.33
CA VAL A 196 12.91 3.11 -18.53
C VAL A 196 14.33 2.63 -18.31
N HIS A 197 14.94 3.07 -17.21
CA HIS A 197 16.34 2.84 -16.94
C HIS A 197 16.59 2.73 -15.43
N ARG A 198 17.53 1.87 -15.05
CA ARG A 198 18.04 1.74 -13.69
C ARG A 198 19.47 2.23 -13.66
N GLU A 199 19.71 3.29 -12.90
CA GLU A 199 21.04 3.79 -12.60
C GLU A 199 21.56 3.11 -11.34
N LYS A 200 22.64 2.34 -11.49
CA LYS A 200 23.26 1.58 -10.40
C LYS A 200 24.40 2.41 -9.82
N HIS A 201 24.39 2.60 -8.50
CA HIS A 201 25.46 3.28 -7.78
C HIS A 201 26.10 2.32 -6.79
N GLU A 202 27.36 1.94 -7.03
CA GLU A 202 28.08 1.04 -6.14
C GLU A 202 28.34 1.71 -4.79
N GLY A 203 27.94 1.04 -3.70
CA GLY A 203 27.97 1.61 -2.34
C GLY A 203 26.91 2.68 -2.07
N GLY A 204 26.10 3.05 -3.06
CA GLY A 204 25.10 4.10 -2.99
C GLY A 204 23.65 3.61 -3.07
N PHE A 205 22.74 4.56 -3.30
CA PHE A 205 21.33 4.27 -3.52
C PHE A 205 21.03 4.24 -5.01
N ASP A 206 20.69 3.06 -5.54
CA ASP A 206 20.24 2.92 -6.93
C ASP A 206 19.02 3.79 -7.22
N LEU A 207 19.05 4.43 -8.39
CA LEU A 207 17.98 5.28 -8.91
C LEU A 207 17.25 4.57 -10.05
N VAL A 208 15.96 4.81 -10.15
CA VAL A 208 15.10 4.22 -11.18
C VAL A 208 14.35 5.34 -11.88
N HIS A 209 14.56 5.45 -13.19
CA HIS A 209 13.86 6.36 -14.07
C HIS A 209 12.56 5.71 -14.54
N ILE A 210 11.46 6.40 -14.27
CA ILE A 210 10.11 5.92 -14.56
C ILE A 210 9.43 6.93 -15.48
N LYS A 211 8.69 6.42 -16.46
CA LYS A 211 7.91 7.22 -17.42
C LYS A 211 6.44 6.87 -17.29
N ASP A 212 5.59 7.87 -17.09
CA ASP A 212 4.15 7.66 -17.00
C ASP A 212 3.48 7.60 -18.38
N ALA A 213 2.16 7.32 -18.38
CA ALA A 213 1.35 7.21 -19.58
C ALA A 213 1.21 8.54 -20.37
N LEU A 214 1.53 9.67 -19.76
CA LEU A 214 1.53 11.00 -20.39
C LEU A 214 2.97 11.43 -20.75
N GLU A 215 3.88 10.47 -20.85
CA GLU A 215 5.27 10.68 -21.23
C GLU A 215 6.10 11.51 -20.23
N ASN A 216 5.55 11.82 -19.04
CA ASN A 216 6.32 12.53 -18.02
C ASN A 216 7.30 11.57 -17.36
N THR A 217 8.55 12.00 -17.26
CA THR A 217 9.61 11.24 -16.61
C THR A 217 9.85 11.72 -15.19
N PHE A 218 10.16 10.80 -14.29
CA PHE A 218 10.55 11.11 -12.92
C PHE A 218 11.44 10.00 -12.35
N VAL A 219 12.20 10.35 -11.30
CA VAL A 219 13.18 9.45 -10.69
C VAL A 219 12.78 9.14 -9.25
N THR A 220 13.03 7.91 -8.82
CA THR A 220 12.90 7.50 -7.42
C THR A 220 14.02 6.53 -7.03
N ARG A 221 14.26 6.36 -5.73
CA ARG A 221 15.15 5.30 -5.24
C ARG A 221 14.53 3.93 -5.48
N LEU A 222 15.35 2.93 -5.78
CA LEU A 222 14.94 1.54 -6.00
C LEU A 222 14.07 0.96 -4.87
N ASN A 223 14.32 1.36 -3.62
CA ASN A 223 13.50 0.92 -2.48
C ASN A 223 12.03 1.33 -2.60
N ASN A 224 11.75 2.47 -3.25
CA ASN A 224 10.40 3.03 -3.39
C ASN A 224 9.66 2.52 -4.63
N VAL A 225 10.24 1.63 -5.42
CA VAL A 225 9.62 1.09 -6.63
C VAL A 225 8.96 -0.25 -6.33
N PHE A 226 7.73 -0.45 -6.77
CA PHE A 226 6.99 -1.70 -6.61
C PHE A 226 6.43 -2.14 -7.95
N VAL A 227 6.78 -3.36 -8.41
CA VAL A 227 6.30 -3.90 -9.68
C VAL A 227 4.87 -4.39 -9.55
N ILE A 228 3.98 -3.93 -10.43
CA ILE A 228 2.54 -4.21 -10.38
C ILE A 228 2.00 -4.86 -11.66
N GLY A 229 2.78 -4.93 -12.74
CA GLY A 229 2.37 -5.58 -13.98
C GLY A 229 3.51 -5.71 -14.98
N GLU A 230 3.24 -6.44 -16.06
CA GLU A 230 4.21 -6.76 -17.12
C GLU A 230 4.52 -5.55 -18.02
N GLU A 231 3.48 -4.90 -18.53
CA GLU A 231 3.60 -3.86 -19.55
C GLU A 231 2.64 -2.70 -19.28
N HIS A 232 2.81 -1.63 -20.04
CA HIS A 232 1.92 -0.47 -20.00
C HIS A 232 0.46 -0.89 -20.26
N GLY A 233 -0.42 -0.61 -19.28
CA GLY A 233 -1.86 -0.85 -19.41
C GLY A 233 -2.35 -2.22 -18.94
N LYS A 234 -1.48 -3.16 -18.55
CA LYS A 234 -1.86 -4.47 -18.00
C LYS A 234 -1.37 -4.67 -16.55
N PRO A 235 -1.92 -3.92 -15.57
CA PRO A 235 -1.61 -4.17 -14.17
C PRO A 235 -2.25 -5.48 -13.70
N TRP A 236 -1.58 -6.21 -12.81
CA TRP A 236 -2.13 -7.39 -12.12
C TRP A 236 -3.15 -7.02 -11.03
N VAL A 237 -3.33 -5.73 -10.78
CA VAL A 237 -4.26 -5.19 -9.78
C VAL A 237 -5.07 -4.04 -10.38
N SER A 238 -6.33 -3.91 -9.95
CA SER A 238 -7.15 -2.76 -10.30
C SER A 238 -6.56 -1.48 -9.69
N LEU A 239 -6.55 -0.42 -10.50
CA LEU A 239 -5.94 0.85 -10.14
C LEU A 239 -6.99 1.87 -9.69
N PRO A 240 -6.64 2.77 -8.75
CA PRO A 240 -7.55 3.82 -8.32
C PRO A 240 -7.81 4.83 -9.46
N LYS A 241 -8.84 5.66 -9.27
CA LYS A 241 -9.21 6.72 -10.22
C LYS A 241 -7.99 7.59 -10.55
N GLY A 242 -7.76 7.79 -11.85
CA GLY A 242 -6.60 8.55 -12.35
C GLY A 242 -5.38 7.69 -12.69
N LYS A 243 -5.42 6.37 -12.47
CA LYS A 243 -4.39 5.39 -12.93
C LYS A 243 -2.95 5.78 -12.57
N GLY A 244 -2.75 6.47 -11.44
CA GLY A 244 -1.42 6.91 -11.00
C GLY A 244 -0.82 8.09 -11.79
N ILE A 245 -1.60 8.79 -12.61
CA ILE A 245 -1.16 9.97 -13.37
C ILE A 245 -1.29 11.22 -12.50
N LYS A 246 -0.18 11.90 -12.25
CA LYS A 246 -0.14 13.12 -11.45
C LYS A 246 -0.24 14.35 -12.36
N LEU A 247 -1.43 14.94 -12.39
CA LEU A 247 -1.71 16.19 -13.10
C LEU A 247 -0.96 17.38 -12.48
N SER A 248 -0.76 18.42 -13.29
CA SER A 248 -0.26 19.70 -12.81
C SER A 248 -1.30 20.41 -11.93
N ILE A 249 -0.87 21.39 -11.13
CA ILE A 249 -1.76 22.13 -10.22
C ILE A 249 -2.84 22.89 -11.02
N THR A 250 -2.47 23.41 -12.19
CA THR A 250 -3.36 24.12 -13.10
C THR A 250 -4.40 23.18 -13.70
N GLU A 251 -3.98 22.03 -14.22
CA GLU A 251 -4.89 20.99 -14.74
C GLU A 251 -5.86 20.50 -13.66
N GLU A 252 -5.38 20.30 -12.43
CA GLU A 252 -6.24 19.89 -11.33
C GLU A 252 -7.27 20.97 -10.98
N ARG A 253 -6.87 22.24 -10.98
CA ARG A 253 -7.78 23.38 -10.75
C ARG A 253 -8.87 23.43 -11.83
N ASP A 254 -8.48 23.34 -13.09
CA ASP A 254 -9.41 23.51 -14.21
C ASP A 254 -10.38 22.32 -14.27
N ARG A 255 -9.88 21.10 -14.04
CA ARG A 255 -10.73 19.90 -13.92
C ARG A 255 -11.75 20.00 -12.78
N ARG A 256 -11.37 20.58 -11.63
CA ARG A 256 -12.31 20.78 -10.51
C ARG A 256 -13.38 21.81 -10.84
N ARG A 257 -13.00 22.94 -11.47
CA ARG A 257 -13.96 23.98 -11.89
C ARG A 257 -14.95 23.45 -12.90
N ALA A 258 -14.48 22.69 -13.89
CA ALA A 258 -15.33 22.03 -14.88
C ALA A 258 -16.32 21.06 -14.20
N GLN A 259 -15.86 20.24 -13.25
CA GLN A 259 -16.73 19.31 -12.52
C GLN A 259 -17.78 20.02 -11.65
N GLN A 260 -17.47 21.21 -11.15
CA GLN A 260 -18.39 22.03 -10.35
C GLN A 260 -19.38 22.84 -11.20
N GLY A 261 -19.29 22.79 -12.53
CA GLY A 261 -20.14 23.58 -13.43
C GLY A 261 -19.84 25.09 -13.39
N LEU A 262 -18.65 25.49 -12.92
CA LEU A 262 -18.23 26.88 -12.79
C LEU A 262 -17.59 27.45 -14.08
N ILE A 263 -17.61 26.68 -15.17
CA ILE A 263 -17.13 27.10 -16.49
C ILE A 263 -18.33 26.96 -17.43
N ALA A 264 -18.88 28.11 -17.83
CA ALA A 264 -19.63 28.27 -19.07
C ALA A 264 -18.63 28.48 -20.22
#